data_AF-A0A2V8K0T0-F1
#
_entry.id   AF-A0A2V8K0T0-F1
#
_cell.length_a   1.000
_cell.length_b   1.000
_cell.length_c   1.000
_cell.angle_alpha   90.00
_cell.angle_beta   90.00
_cell.angle_gamma   90.00
#
_symmetry.space_group_name_H-M   'P 1'
#
loop_
_entity.id
_entity.type
_entity.pdbx_description
1 polymer ?
#
loop_
_entity_poly.entity_id
_entity_poly.type
_entity_poly.pdbx_seq_one_letter_code
_entity_poly.pdbx_strand_id
1 'polypeptide(L)'
;AFSVNDEDLIYVFDSESDNVDNPGFEQGIRIGDAFRGWVRYFIIDQGGNPGTQTGSGPEFGTVDKFGNIFAGEPRPRILRKYVKVR
;
A
#
# COMPACT_ATOMS: atom_id res chain seq x y z
N ALA A 1 -3.09 6.87 -0.30
CA ALA A 1 -2.87 7.49 -1.64
C ALA A 1 -2.75 6.43 -2.72
N PHE A 2 -2.52 6.77 -4.00
CA PHE A 2 -2.23 5.75 -5.02
C PHE A 2 -1.21 6.19 -6.08
N SER A 3 -0.63 5.22 -6.78
CA SER A 3 0.17 5.39 -7.99
C SER A 3 -0.26 4.41 -9.08
N VAL A 4 0.13 4.68 -10.32
CA VAL A 4 -0.09 3.80 -11.47
C VAL A 4 1.18 3.68 -12.30
N ASN A 5 1.28 2.64 -13.12
CA ASN A 5 2.39 2.45 -14.06
C ASN A 5 1.90 2.21 -15.49
N ASP A 6 2.83 2.07 -16.44
CA ASP A 6 2.57 1.86 -17.86
C ASP A 6 1.95 0.48 -18.20
N GLU A 7 1.81 -0.42 -17.21
CA GLU A 7 1.20 -1.75 -17.35
C GLU A 7 -0.26 -1.79 -16.86
N ASP A 8 -0.89 -0.63 -16.68
CA ASP A 8 -2.24 -0.48 -16.12
C ASP A 8 -2.40 -1.12 -14.73
N LEU A 9 -1.33 -1.12 -13.92
CA LEU A 9 -1.41 -1.51 -12.52
C LEU A 9 -1.64 -0.29 -11.63
N ILE A 10 -2.56 -0.43 -10.67
CA ILE A 10 -2.78 0.54 -9.58
C ILE A 10 -2.15 0.02 -8.29
N TYR A 11 -1.45 0.93 -7.60
CA TYR A 11 -0.79 0.70 -6.31
C TYR A 11 -1.50 1.57 -5.27
N VAL A 12 -2.27 0.96 -4.38
CA VAL A 12 -3.02 1.66 -3.32
C VAL A 12 -2.24 1.54 -2.02
N PHE A 13 -1.84 2.69 -1.48
CA PHE A 13 -1.15 2.83 -0.20
C PHE A 13 -2.20 3.08 0.88
N ASP A 14 -2.43 2.06 1.70
CA ASP A 14 -3.44 2.03 2.74
C ASP A 14 -2.77 1.94 4.11
N SER A 15 -2.65 3.09 4.76
CA SER A 15 -2.18 3.22 6.14
C SER A 15 -3.31 3.25 7.16
N GLU A 16 -4.58 3.38 6.74
CA GLU A 16 -5.68 3.80 7.64
C GLU A 16 -6.76 2.72 7.82
N SER A 17 -6.74 1.60 7.10
CA SER A 17 -7.70 0.52 7.36
C SER A 17 -7.67 0.07 8.82
N ASP A 18 -8.82 0.10 9.47
CA ASP A 18 -9.00 -0.26 10.87
C ASP A 18 -10.45 -0.69 11.15
N ASN A 19 -10.83 -0.82 12.42
CA ASN A 19 -12.18 -1.22 12.82
C ASN A 19 -13.27 -0.16 12.57
N VAL A 20 -12.94 1.01 12.02
CA VAL A 20 -13.85 2.13 11.75
C VAL A 20 -13.88 2.48 10.27
N ASP A 21 -12.74 2.84 9.68
CA ASP A 21 -12.67 3.39 8.32
C ASP A 21 -12.82 2.31 7.24
N ASN A 22 -12.21 1.13 7.44
CA ASN A 22 -12.35 -0.02 6.53
C ASN A 22 -12.37 -1.36 7.31
N PRO A 23 -13.47 -1.65 8.04
CA PRO A 23 -13.53 -2.83 8.90
C PRO A 23 -13.32 -4.13 8.13
N GLY A 24 -12.45 -5.00 8.66
CA GLY A 24 -12.14 -6.31 8.09
C GLY A 24 -11.02 -6.32 7.04
N PHE A 25 -10.34 -5.19 6.84
CA PHE A 25 -9.20 -5.09 5.93
C PHE A 25 -7.89 -4.79 6.68
N GLU A 26 -6.82 -5.46 6.26
CA GLU A 26 -5.47 -5.17 6.74
C GLU A 26 -4.87 -3.93 6.04
N GLN A 27 -4.09 -3.16 6.79
CA GLN A 27 -3.25 -2.08 6.25
C GLN A 27 -2.12 -2.64 5.39
N GLY A 28 -1.68 -1.88 4.39
CA GLY A 28 -0.60 -2.28 3.49
C GLY A 28 -0.68 -1.66 2.10
N ILE A 29 -0.10 -2.36 1.12
CA ILE A 29 -0.08 -1.94 -0.29
C ILE A 29 -0.85 -2.96 -1.12
N ARG A 30 -1.96 -2.54 -1.74
CA ARG A 30 -2.71 -3.37 -2.70
C ARG A 30 -2.24 -3.03 -4.10
N ILE A 31 -1.92 -4.04 -4.89
CA ILE A 31 -1.49 -3.89 -6.29
C ILE A 31 -2.51 -4.63 -7.15
N GLY A 32 -3.17 -3.91 -8.05
CA GLY A 32 -4.29 -4.43 -8.82
C GLY A 32 -4.30 -4.00 -10.27
N ASP A 33 -5.17 -4.63 -11.05
CA ASP A 33 -5.50 -4.25 -12.42
C ASP A 33 -6.39 -3.00 -12.38
N ALA A 34 -5.91 -1.87 -12.90
CA ALA A 34 -6.64 -0.60 -12.87
C ALA A 34 -7.90 -0.63 -13.75
N PHE A 35 -7.91 -1.46 -14.79
CA PHE A 35 -9.04 -1.57 -15.72
C PHE A 35 -10.16 -2.46 -15.17
N ARG A 36 -9.79 -3.58 -14.55
CA ARG A 36 -10.74 -4.60 -14.07
C ARG A 36 -11.09 -4.46 -12.59
N GLY A 37 -10.31 -3.69 -11.82
CA GLY A 37 -10.52 -3.51 -10.38
C GLY A 37 -10.15 -4.70 -9.51
N TRP A 38 -9.41 -5.68 -10.05
CA TRP A 38 -8.99 -6.87 -9.28
C TRP A 38 -7.65 -6.64 -8.58
N VAL A 39 -7.59 -6.93 -7.29
CA VAL A 39 -6.32 -7.00 -6.55
C VAL A 39 -5.55 -8.26 -6.97
N ARG A 40 -4.30 -8.08 -7.39
CA ARG A 40 -3.40 -9.15 -7.82
C ARG A 40 -2.36 -9.52 -6.76
N TYR A 41 -1.87 -8.51 -6.04
CA TYR A 41 -0.87 -8.68 -4.99
C TYR A 41 -1.22 -7.82 -3.78
N PHE A 42 -0.77 -8.27 -2.61
CA PHE A 42 -0.89 -7.52 -1.37
C PHE A 42 0.41 -7.60 -0.58
N ILE A 43 0.90 -6.44 -0.14
CA ILE A 43 2.04 -6.31 0.77
C ILE A 43 1.46 -5.82 2.09
N ILE A 44 1.39 -6.70 3.08
CA ILE A 44 0.85 -6.37 4.40
C ILE A 44 1.78 -5.42 5.18
N ASP A 45 1.21 -4.43 5.86
CA ASP A 45 1.91 -3.66 6.88
C ASP A 45 2.03 -4.48 8.17
N GLN A 46 3.26 -4.84 8.55
CA GLN A 46 3.56 -5.61 9.75
C GLN A 46 3.33 -4.80 11.05
N GLY A 47 3.22 -3.47 10.95
CA GLY A 47 2.91 -2.58 12.06
C GLY A 47 1.41 -2.33 12.27
N GLY A 48 0.56 -2.86 11.39
CA GLY A 48 -0.88 -2.62 11.38
C GLY A 48 -1.58 -3.03 12.68
N ASN A 49 -2.36 -2.11 13.26
CA ASN A 49 -3.24 -2.41 14.40
C ASN A 49 -4.65 -1.86 14.15
N PRO A 50 -5.64 -2.71 13.83
CA PRO A 50 -7.00 -2.27 13.52
C PRO A 50 -7.74 -1.70 14.74
N GLY A 51 -7.19 -1.83 15.96
CA GLY A 51 -7.71 -1.19 17.16
C GLY A 51 -7.36 0.30 17.29
N THR A 52 -6.56 0.87 16.38
CA THR A 52 -6.10 2.27 16.46
C THR A 52 -6.31 3.01 15.13
N GLN A 53 -6.80 4.25 15.18
CA GLN A 53 -7.07 5.11 14.02
C GLN A 53 -5.91 6.07 13.68
N THR A 54 -4.68 5.64 13.95
CA THR A 54 -3.51 6.55 13.96
C THR A 54 -2.54 6.29 12.81
N GLY A 55 -2.94 5.49 11.82
CA GLY A 55 -2.14 4.92 10.73
C GLY A 55 -0.87 4.17 11.15
N SER A 56 -0.30 3.25 10.36
CA SER A 56 1.04 2.70 10.71
C SER A 56 2.00 2.47 9.56
N GLY A 57 1.49 2.49 8.34
CA GLY A 57 2.22 2.05 7.18
C GLY A 57 2.31 3.11 6.08
N PRO A 58 2.24 2.68 4.82
CA PRO A 58 2.47 3.54 3.68
C PRO A 58 1.29 4.46 3.41
N GLU A 59 1.52 5.79 3.49
CA GLU A 59 0.50 6.82 3.24
C GLU A 59 0.57 7.34 1.80
N PHE A 60 1.79 7.51 1.30
CA PHE A 60 2.11 8.00 -0.04
C PHE A 60 3.28 7.23 -0.62
N GLY A 61 3.37 7.22 -1.94
CA GLY A 61 4.48 6.56 -2.62
C GLY A 61 4.46 6.79 -4.11
N THR A 62 5.46 6.22 -4.77
CA THR A 62 5.57 6.18 -6.23
C THR A 62 6.12 4.83 -6.66
N VAL A 63 5.97 4.53 -7.95
CA VAL A 63 6.46 3.30 -8.56
C VAL A 63 7.35 3.64 -9.75
N ASP A 64 8.47 2.93 -9.90
CA ASP A 64 9.33 3.08 -11.08
C ASP A 64 8.90 2.15 -12.23
N LYS A 65 9.53 2.33 -13.40
CA LYS A 65 9.25 1.52 -14.61
C LYS A 65 9.53 0.01 -14.46
N PHE A 66 10.19 -0.41 -13.39
CA PHE A 66 10.47 -1.81 -13.10
C PHE A 66 9.52 -2.37 -12.03
N GLY A 67 8.52 -1.60 -11.61
CA GLY A 67 7.57 -1.99 -10.58
C GLY A 67 8.12 -1.93 -9.16
N ASN A 68 9.27 -1.28 -8.92
CA ASN A 68 9.75 -1.05 -7.56
C ASN A 68 8.92 0.05 -6.91
N ILE A 69 8.53 -0.18 -5.66
CA ILE A 69 7.67 0.74 -4.91
C ILE A 69 8.51 1.51 -3.91
N PHE A 70 8.36 2.82 -3.88
CA PHE A 70 8.97 3.71 -2.90
C PHE A 70 7.85 4.33 -2.07
N ALA A 71 7.71 3.91 -0.82
CA ALA A 71 6.62 4.34 0.05
C ALA A 71 7.15 5.16 1.23
N GLY A 72 6.54 6.31 1.46
CA GLY A 72 6.71 7.08 2.68
C GLY A 72 5.76 6.56 3.75
N GLU A 73 6.32 6.24 4.90
CA GLU A 73 5.60 5.71 6.07
C GLU A 73 5.80 6.73 7.23
N PRO A 74 4.89 7.70 7.39
CA PRO A 74 5.13 8.87 8.25
C PRO A 74 5.26 8.54 9.72
N ARG A 75 4.43 7.61 10.22
CA ARG A 75 4.47 7.21 11.63
C ARG A 75 5.76 6.49 12.04
N PRO A 76 6.21 5.44 11.33
CA PRO A 76 7.52 4.85 11.60
C PRO A 76 8.68 5.78 11.16
N ARG A 77 8.40 6.87 10.43
CA ARG A 77 9.36 7.87 9.94
C ARG A 77 10.41 7.25 9.03
N ILE A 78 9.97 6.38 8.13
CA ILE A 78 10.85 5.70 7.18
C ILE A 78 10.38 5.88 5.74
N LEU A 79 11.35 5.90 4.84
CA LEU A 79 11.13 5.69 3.42
C LEU A 79 11.55 4.26 3.10
N ARG A 80 10.63 3.47 2.57
CA ARG A 80 10.88 2.05 2.29
C ARG A 80 10.81 1.78 0.79
N LYS A 81 11.75 0.97 0.30
CA LYS A 81 11.73 0.41 -1.04
C LYS A 81 11.26 -1.04 -1.00
N TYR A 82 10.23 -1.37 -1.75
CA TYR A 82 9.77 -2.74 -1.97
C TYR A 82 10.17 -3.19 -3.37
N VAL A 83 10.74 -4.38 -3.45
CA VAL A 83 11.27 -4.97 -4.70
C VAL A 83 10.67 -6.34 -4.87
N LYS A 84 10.15 -6.63 -6.07
CA LYS A 84 9.70 -7.98 -6.41
C LYS A 84 10.92 -8.88 -6.60
N VAL A 85 11.02 -9.95 -5.80
CA VAL A 85 12.21 -10.81 -5.77
C VAL A 85 12.06 -12.14 -6.53
N ARG A 86 10.86 -12.50 -7.00
CA ARG A 86 10.57 -13.66 -7.87
C ARG A 86 9.31 -13.41 -8.67
#